data_AF-A0A1V5IF88-F1
#
_entry.id   AF-A0A1V5IF88-F1
#
_cell.length_a   1.000
_cell.length_b   1.000
_cell.length_c   1.000
_cell.angle_alpha   90.00
_cell.angle_beta   90.00
_cell.angle_gamma   90.00
#
_symmetry.space_group_name_H-M   'P 1'
#
loop_
_entity.id
_entity.type
_entity.pdbx_description
1 polymer ?
#
loop_
_entity_poly.entity_id
_entity_poly.type
_entity_poly.pdbx_seq_one_letter_code
_entity_poly.pdbx_strand_id
1 'polypeptide(L)' 'MTTEIEIPIGELPSSAKAVFSLLVDGKPRTLNEMVGNVSFSPRTIRNSLNRLKDAGLIVAKFNFRDARKPLYQLKVT' A
#
# COMPACT_ATOMS: atom_id res chain seq x y z
N MET A 1 -5.62 -21.14 3.06
CA MET A 1 -6.17 -20.74 1.75
C MET A 1 -5.40 -19.50 1.31
N THR A 2 -4.20 -19.74 0.77
CA THR A 2 -3.28 -18.68 0.37
C THR A 2 -3.82 -18.17 -0.96
N THR A 3 -4.41 -16.98 -0.97
CA THR A 3 -4.84 -16.34 -2.22
C THR A 3 -3.58 -16.04 -3.01
N GLU A 4 -3.26 -16.89 -3.97
CA GLU A 4 -2.31 -16.60 -5.03
C GLU A 4 -2.93 -15.51 -5.88
N ILE A 5 -2.79 -14.27 -5.42
CA ILE A 5 -2.97 -13.13 -6.29
C ILE A 5 -1.80 -13.25 -7.27
N GLU A 6 -2.06 -13.56 -8.55
CA GLU A 6 -1.09 -13.40 -9.64
C GLU A 6 -0.77 -11.90 -9.74
N ILE A 7 0.09 -11.41 -8.85
CA ILE A 7 0.38 -10.00 -8.78
C ILE A 7 1.51 -9.74 -9.76
N PRO A 8 1.41 -8.73 -10.65
CA PRO A 8 2.55 -8.19 -11.39
C PRO A 8 3.57 -7.48 -10.46
N ILE A 9 3.68 -7.91 -9.19
CA ILE A 9 4.73 -7.51 -8.25
C ILE A 9 6.11 -7.82 -8.79
N GLY A 10 6.26 -8.81 -9.67
CA GLY A 10 7.53 -9.09 -10.35
C GLY A 10 8.14 -7.83 -10.97
N GLU A 11 7.32 -7.03 -11.65
CA GLU A 11 7.75 -5.85 -12.42
C GLU A 11 7.76 -4.55 -11.60
N LEU A 12 7.18 -4.56 -10.40
CA LEU A 12 7.14 -3.37 -9.55
C LEU A 12 8.53 -3.00 -8.99
N PRO A 13 8.83 -1.71 -8.79
CA PRO A 13 10.05 -1.28 -8.11
C PRO A 13 10.15 -1.82 -6.68
N SER A 14 11.38 -2.01 -6.18
CA SER A 14 11.63 -2.50 -4.81
C SER A 14 10.89 -1.70 -3.74
N SER A 15 10.81 -0.38 -3.89
CA SER A 15 10.06 0.49 -2.98
C SER A 15 8.55 0.21 -2.99
N ALA A 16 7.98 -0.24 -4.11
CA ALA A 16 6.57 -0.58 -4.21
C ALA A 16 6.31 -1.95 -3.59
N LYS A 17 7.19 -2.93 -3.83
CA LYS A 17 7.11 -4.26 -3.18
C LYS A 17 7.19 -4.17 -1.66
N ALA A 18 8.10 -3.35 -1.14
CA ALA A 18 8.24 -3.13 0.30
C ALA A 18 7.04 -2.43 0.94
N VAL A 19 6.42 -1.46 0.25
CA VAL A 19 5.19 -0.83 0.74
C VAL A 19 4.02 -1.81 0.68
N PHE A 20 3.96 -2.63 -0.36
CA PHE A 20 2.93 -3.66 -0.51
C PHE A 20 3.02 -4.72 0.60
N SER A 21 4.23 -5.18 0.96
CA SER A 21 4.41 -6.17 2.03
C SER A 21 3.87 -5.72 3.38
N LEU A 22 3.90 -4.41 3.67
CA LEU A 22 3.27 -3.86 4.87
C LEU A 22 1.76 -4.08 4.90
N LEU A 23 1.09 -4.12 3.74
CA LEU A 23 -0.37 -4.24 3.64
C LEU A 23 -0.85 -5.70 3.53
N VAL A 24 0.06 -6.66 3.40
CA VAL A 24 -0.25 -8.10 3.22
C VAL A 24 -1.06 -8.68 4.36
N ASP A 25 -0.95 -8.14 5.58
CA ASP A 25 -1.75 -8.56 6.73
C ASP A 25 -3.20 -8.09 6.70
N GLY A 26 -3.62 -7.39 5.63
CA GLY A 26 -4.97 -6.90 5.43
C GLY A 26 -5.34 -5.70 6.29
N LYS A 27 -4.43 -5.19 7.14
CA LYS A 27 -4.72 -4.06 8.03
C LYS A 27 -4.59 -2.73 7.27
N PRO A 28 -5.62 -1.87 7.29
CA PRO A 28 -5.55 -0.56 6.67
C PRO A 28 -4.52 0.32 7.38
N ARG A 29 -3.66 1.01 6.63
CA ARG A 29 -2.62 1.91 7.14
C ARG A 29 -2.62 3.24 6.41
N THR A 30 -2.31 4.30 7.14
CA THR A 30 -2.04 5.63 6.57
C THR A 30 -0.60 5.73 6.06
N LEU A 31 -0.32 6.74 5.23
CA LEU A 31 1.04 7.05 4.77
C LEU A 31 2.01 7.19 5.95
N ASN A 32 1.61 7.91 7.01
CA ASN A 32 2.48 8.19 8.15
C ASN A 32 2.83 6.93 8.94
N GLU A 33 1.87 6.01 9.11
CA GLU A 33 2.14 4.72 9.75
C GLU A 33 3.14 3.90 8.93
N MET A 34 3.08 3.97 7.59
CA MET A 34 4.03 3.27 6.73
C MET A 34 5.43 3.89 6.77
N VAL A 35 5.56 5.22 6.87
CA VAL A 35 6.86 5.92 6.96
C VAL A 35 7.73 5.38 8.11
N GLY A 36 7.13 5.02 9.25
CA GLY A 36 7.88 4.47 10.39
C GLY A 36 8.39 3.04 10.20
N ASN A 37 7.95 2.32 9.17
CA ASN A 37 8.23 0.90 8.96
C ASN A 37 9.21 0.62 7.81
N VAL A 38 9.52 1.60 6.97
CA VAL A 38 10.42 1.44 5.82
C VAL A 38 11.42 2.57 5.73
N SER A 39 12.64 2.28 5.27
CA SER A 39 13.72 3.27 5.08
C SER A 39 13.57 4.07 3.77
N PHE A 40 12.35 4.56 3.51
CA PHE A 40 12.05 5.37 2.33
C PHE A 40 11.49 6.72 2.71
N SER A 41 11.77 7.74 1.90
CA SER A 41 11.15 9.04 2.10
C SER A 41 9.62 8.96 1.98
N PRO A 42 8.85 9.83 2.67
CA PRO A 42 7.40 9.89 2.52
C PRO A 42 6.95 10.07 1.06
N ARG A 43 7.74 10.77 0.24
CA ARG A 43 7.47 10.96 -1.20
C ARG A 43 7.61 9.66 -1.97
N THR A 44 8.62 8.85 -1.65
CA THR A 44 8.84 7.54 -2.26
C THR A 44 7.70 6.59 -1.92
N ILE A 45 7.26 6.57 -0.66
CA ILE A 45 6.13 5.73 -0.22
C ILE A 45 4.84 6.19 -0.92
N ARG A 46 4.60 7.50 -1.03
CA ARG A 46 3.45 8.03 -1.79
C ARG A 46 3.48 7.58 -3.26
N ASN A 47 4.63 7.67 -3.92
CA ASN A 47 4.79 7.21 -5.30
C ASN A 47 4.55 5.70 -5.43
N SER A 48 5.03 4.92 -4.46
CA SER A 48 4.75 3.48 -4.38
C SER A 48 3.26 3.20 -4.23
N LEU A 49 2.56 3.89 -3.32
CA LEU A 49 1.11 3.73 -3.10
C LEU A 49 0.31 4.10 -4.36
N ASN A 50 0.69 5.17 -5.06
CA ASN A 50 0.06 5.54 -6.32
C ASN A 50 0.23 4.42 -7.36
N ARG A 51 1.46 3.92 -7.56
CA ARG A 51 1.73 2.80 -8.47
C ARG A 51 0.93 1.54 -8.13
N LEU A 52 0.86 1.18 -6.84
CA LEU A 52 0.09 0.03 -6.38
C LEU A 52 -1.41 0.21 -6.61
N LYS A 53 -1.92 1.44 -6.46
CA LYS A 53 -3.32 1.77 -6.72
C LYS A 53 -3.62 1.71 -8.23
N ASP A 54 -2.74 2.25 -9.06
CA ASP A 54 -2.85 2.24 -10.52
C ASP A 54 -2.79 0.81 -11.07
N ALA A 55 -1.96 -0.05 -10.46
CA ALA A 55 -1.91 -1.48 -10.73
C ALA A 55 -3.12 -2.26 -10.18
N GLY A 56 -4.06 -1.60 -9.51
CA GLY A 56 -5.27 -2.21 -8.96
C GLY A 56 -5.06 -3.11 -7.75
N LEU A 57 -3.90 -3.05 -7.09
CA LEU A 57 -3.52 -3.94 -5.99
C LEU A 57 -4.01 -3.46 -4.62
N ILE A 58 -4.20 -2.14 -4.49
CA ILE A 58 -4.64 -1.50 -3.26
C ILE A 58 -5.77 -0.53 -3.54
N VAL A 59 -6.53 -0.22 -2.49
CA VAL A 59 -7.54 0.85 -2.50
C VAL A 59 -7.25 1.85 -1.38
N ALA A 60 -7.57 3.11 -1.64
CA ALA A 60 -7.57 4.16 -0.63
C ALA A 60 -9.00 4.38 -0.14
N LYS A 61 -9.23 4.13 1.15
CA LYS A 61 -10.51 4.35 1.81
C LYS A 61 -10.51 5.66 2.60
N PHE A 62 -11.70 6.23 2.76
CA PHE A 62 -11.89 7.37 3.64
C PHE A 62 -11.56 7.00 5.08
N ASN A 63 -10.86 7.90 5.76
CA ASN A 63 -10.51 7.72 7.16
C ASN A 63 -11.44 8.57 8.02
N PHE A 64 -12.28 7.90 8.82
CA PHE A 64 -13.24 8.56 9.70
C PHE A 64 -12.58 9.35 10.85
N ARG A 65 -11.33 9.03 11.22
CA ARG A 65 -10.60 9.75 12.28
C ARG A 65 -9.96 11.05 11.78
N ASP A 66 -9.41 11.04 10.57
CA ASP A 66 -8.82 12.22 9.92
C ASP A 66 -9.02 12.11 8.41
N ALA A 67 -10.01 12.82 7.89
CA ALA A 67 -10.40 12.81 6.49
C ALA A 67 -9.25 13.14 5.53
N ARG A 68 -8.22 13.87 5.99
CA ARG A 68 -7.04 14.26 5.19
C ARG A 68 -6.05 13.12 5.00
N LYS A 69 -6.18 12.03 5.77
CA LYS A 69 -5.24 10.91 5.81
C LYS A 69 -5.93 9.62 5.37
N PRO A 70 -5.98 9.32 4.06
CA PRO A 70 -6.64 8.11 3.58
C PRO A 70 -5.98 6.85 4.14
N LEU A 71 -6.79 5.81 4.32
CA LEU A 71 -6.35 4.49 4.73
C LEU A 71 -6.14 3.62 3.48
N TYR A 72 -4.92 3.14 3.31
CA TYR A 72 -4.56 2.23 2.24
C TYR A 72 -4.70 0.80 2.74
N GLN A 73 -5.32 -0.06 1.92
CA GLN A 73 -5.46 -1.48 2.20
C GLN A 73 -5.40 -2.27 0.90
N LEU A 74 -5.17 -3.57 1.00
CA LEU A 74 -5.31 -4.46 -0.15
C LEU A 74 -6.70 -4.35 -0.77
N LYS A 75 -6.73 -4.43 -2.09
CA LYS A 75 -7.96 -4.69 -2.82
C LYS A 75 -8.27 -6.17 -2.64
N VAL A 76 -9.23 -6.46 -1.76
CA VAL A 76 -9.78 -7.80 -1.64
C VAL A 76 -10.80 -7.95 -2.77
N THR A 77 -10.57 -8.90 -3.66
CA THR A 77 -11.51 -9.28 -4.74
C THR A 77 -12.71 -10.00 -4.15
#